data_AF-A0A8I6RRF8-F1
#
_entry.id   AF-A0A8I6RRF8-F1
#
_cell.length_a   1.000
_cell.length_b   1.000
_cell.length_c   1.000
_cell.angle_alpha   90.00
_cell.angle_beta   90.00
_cell.angle_gamma   90.00
#
_symmetry.space_group_name_H-M   'P 1'
#
loop_
_entity.id
_entity.type
_entity.pdbx_description
1 polymer ?
#
loop_
_entity_poly.entity_id
_entity_poly.type
_entity_poly.pdbx_seq_one_letter_code
_entity_poly.pdbx_strand_id
1 'polypeptide(L)'
;MLGRGKITLRGHMDGKNVFVKKMADPEEFSKLHKKAENLLGDPKVSVDMLIDKIDKSVRQIDQKLILCPQETEVRDLLGEIRKTQDFKQLISIWTSLEVNPEAAMLQMLQPPMWPVPKYYGACGSLIVVEDCGDMLSDYYDKSYNQRARISAKLLRMAMMFTFRHAKYAFYFTDFSPDNIAVDSNENVCLVDLEHIYVVDKYPKDTSHYPNWNITYSASHYNCQDCFLFRPSEICSHHLSDQNILSVCREILFTSSVIFKEGFLYDSPADIFWLIYDCVNVSPGETRFKIAEQLITTLEKY
;
A
#
# COMPACT_ATOMS: atom_id res chain seq x y z
N MET A 1 -10.21 5.20 16.15
CA MET A 1 -9.94 6.66 16.07
C MET A 1 -10.16 7.07 14.63
N LEU A 2 -11.21 7.82 14.32
CA LEU A 2 -11.40 8.40 12.99
C LEU A 2 -10.26 9.40 12.76
N GLY A 3 -9.35 9.10 11.85
CA GLY A 3 -8.22 9.96 11.51
C GLY A 3 -8.72 11.36 11.18
N ARG A 4 -8.02 12.39 11.66
CA ARG A 4 -8.24 13.77 11.19
C ARG A 4 -8.17 13.73 9.67
N GLY A 5 -9.29 13.96 9.00
CA GLY A 5 -9.39 13.80 7.55
C GLY A 5 -8.24 14.49 6.85
N LYS A 6 -7.50 13.74 6.03
CA LYS A 6 -6.49 14.32 5.14
C LYS A 6 -7.19 15.38 4.32
N ILE A 7 -6.72 16.62 4.43
CA ILE A 7 -7.25 17.71 3.62
C ILE A 7 -6.80 17.43 2.19
N THR A 8 -7.72 16.93 1.40
CA THR A 8 -7.55 16.67 -0.03
C THR A 8 -8.35 17.72 -0.79
N LEU A 9 -7.67 18.52 -1.61
CA LEU A 9 -8.31 19.55 -2.43
C LEU A 9 -8.38 19.06 -3.87
N ARG A 10 -9.58 19.08 -4.46
CA ARG A 10 -9.74 18.83 -5.90
C ARG A 10 -9.32 20.07 -6.67
N GLY A 11 -8.51 19.89 -7.71
CA GLY A 11 -8.00 20.95 -8.57
C GLY A 11 -8.06 20.56 -10.03
N HIS A 12 -7.55 21.45 -10.89
CA HIS A 12 -7.49 21.23 -12.33
C HIS A 12 -6.11 21.66 -12.86
N MET A 13 -5.45 20.79 -13.62
CA MET A 13 -4.12 20.99 -14.18
C MET A 13 -4.07 20.42 -15.59
N ASP A 14 -3.67 21.23 -16.57
CA ASP A 14 -3.52 20.83 -17.99
C ASP A 14 -4.73 20.07 -18.56
N GLY A 15 -5.95 20.55 -18.27
CA GLY A 15 -7.18 19.92 -18.76
C GLY A 15 -7.63 18.69 -17.96
N LYS A 16 -6.97 18.35 -16.85
CA LYS A 16 -7.26 17.16 -16.04
C LYS A 16 -7.62 17.53 -14.61
N ASN A 17 -8.55 16.76 -14.02
CA ASN A 17 -8.79 16.83 -12.59
C ASN A 17 -7.63 16.19 -11.83
N VAL A 18 -7.26 16.83 -10.73
CA VAL A 18 -6.16 16.40 -9.86
C VAL A 18 -6.57 16.53 -8.40
N PHE A 19 -5.90 15.79 -7.54
CA PHE A 19 -5.93 16.03 -6.10
C PHE A 19 -4.62 16.66 -5.64
N VAL A 20 -4.75 17.71 -4.85
CA VAL A 20 -3.67 18.30 -4.07
C VAL A 20 -3.78 17.75 -2.66
N LYS A 21 -2.79 16.98 -2.25
CA LYS A 21 -2.74 16.35 -0.93
C LYS A 21 -1.65 16.99 -0.11
N LYS A 22 -1.91 17.10 1.18
CA LYS A 22 -0.90 17.44 2.18
C LYS A 22 -0.09 16.20 2.52
N MET A 23 1.25 16.30 2.49
CA MET A 23 2.11 15.18 2.85
C MET A 23 2.02 14.86 4.34
N ALA A 24 2.06 15.85 5.21
CA ALA A 24 2.16 15.62 6.66
C ALA A 24 1.59 16.77 7.48
N ASP A 25 1.36 16.54 8.77
CA ASP A 25 0.92 17.59 9.67
C ASP A 25 2.05 18.59 10.01
N PRO A 26 1.74 19.79 10.56
CA PRO A 26 2.77 20.78 10.86
C PRO A 26 3.80 20.32 11.91
N GLU A 27 3.44 19.39 12.79
CA GLU A 27 4.32 18.85 13.82
C GLU A 27 5.36 17.92 13.20
N GLU A 28 4.93 17.03 12.30
CA GLU A 28 5.81 16.17 11.49
C GLU A 28 6.81 17.01 10.69
N PHE A 29 6.36 18.09 10.03
CA PHE A 29 7.27 19.01 9.33
C PHE A 29 8.23 19.73 10.27
N SER A 30 7.79 20.11 11.47
CA SER A 30 8.67 20.72 12.48
C SER A 30 9.78 19.75 12.93
N LYS A 31 9.44 18.47 13.12
CA LYS A 31 10.42 17.41 13.43
C LYS A 31 11.40 17.22 12.29
N LEU A 32 10.93 17.15 11.04
CA LEU A 32 11.79 17.07 9.86
C LEU A 32 12.72 18.29 9.77
N HIS A 33 12.21 19.50 9.98
CA HIS A 33 13.01 20.72 9.88
C HIS A 33 14.22 20.67 10.83
N LYS A 34 14.01 20.28 12.09
CA LYS A 34 15.10 20.09 13.07
C LYS A 34 16.10 19.01 12.63
N LYS A 35 15.63 17.90 12.04
CA LYS A 35 16.53 16.87 11.48
C LYS A 35 17.35 17.43 10.31
N ALA A 36 16.72 18.20 9.44
CA ALA A 36 17.32 18.79 8.25
C ALA A 36 18.35 19.86 8.60
N GLU A 37 18.10 20.73 9.58
CA GLU A 37 19.07 21.73 10.06
C GLU A 37 20.37 21.07 10.54
N ASN A 38 20.26 19.99 11.31
CA ASN A 38 21.42 19.25 11.81
C ASN A 38 22.21 18.56 10.68
N LEU A 39 21.52 18.06 9.66
CA LEU A 39 22.13 17.28 8.57
C LEU A 39 22.71 18.17 7.47
N LEU A 40 21.93 19.16 7.02
CA LEU A 40 22.27 20.06 5.92
C LEU A 40 23.11 21.27 6.38
N GLY A 41 23.11 21.56 7.69
CA GLY A 41 24.03 22.53 8.29
C GLY A 41 25.48 22.05 8.37
N ASP A 42 25.73 20.74 8.18
CA ASP A 42 27.08 20.18 8.14
C ASP A 42 27.68 20.35 6.72
N PRO A 43 28.75 21.15 6.54
CA PRO A 43 29.39 21.34 5.24
C PRO A 43 30.05 20.05 4.69
N LYS A 44 30.15 18.99 5.49
CA LYS A 44 30.72 17.69 5.09
C LYS A 44 29.66 16.68 4.66
N VAL A 45 28.38 17.05 4.64
CA VAL A 45 27.30 16.12 4.26
C VAL A 45 27.55 15.55 2.86
N SER A 46 27.53 14.22 2.77
CA SER A 46 27.77 13.48 1.52
C SER A 46 26.54 12.69 1.09
N VAL A 47 26.54 12.23 -0.16
CA VAL A 47 25.51 11.30 -0.69
C VAL A 47 25.41 10.03 0.16
N ASP A 48 26.55 9.46 0.57
CA ASP A 48 26.56 8.24 1.37
C ASP A 48 25.99 8.46 2.77
N MET A 49 26.22 9.64 3.36
CA MET A 49 25.60 10.02 4.63
C MET A 49 24.07 10.13 4.50
N LEU A 50 23.55 10.68 3.39
CA LEU A 50 22.10 10.73 3.15
C LEU A 50 21.52 9.31 2.99
N ILE A 51 22.22 8.43 2.29
CA ILE A 51 21.77 7.05 2.10
C ILE A 51 21.75 6.28 3.42
N ASP A 52 22.76 6.44 4.29
CA ASP A 52 22.76 5.87 5.64
C ASP A 52 21.60 6.40 6.51
N LYS A 53 21.24 7.67 6.36
CA LYS A 53 20.05 8.23 7.03
C LYS A 53 18.77 7.61 6.53
N ILE A 54 18.61 7.50 5.21
CA ILE A 54 17.43 6.86 4.60
C ILE A 54 17.34 5.40 5.05
N ASP A 55 18.46 4.66 5.02
CA ASP A 55 18.51 3.27 5.46
C ASP A 55 17.93 3.14 6.87
N LYS A 56 18.44 3.93 7.82
CA LYS A 56 17.95 3.93 9.20
C LYS A 56 16.46 4.25 9.31
N SER A 57 15.95 5.17 8.50
CA SER A 57 14.54 5.57 8.52
C SER A 57 13.63 4.49 7.95
N VAL A 58 14.06 3.68 6.99
CA VAL A 58 13.21 2.60 6.42
C VAL A 58 13.30 1.28 7.19
N ARG A 59 14.11 1.20 8.25
CA ARG A 59 14.33 -0.04 9.04
C ARG A 59 13.57 -0.07 10.35
N GLN A 60 13.05 1.07 10.80
CA GLN A 60 12.40 1.23 12.09
C GLN A 60 10.93 0.80 12.01
N ILE A 61 10.49 -0.03 12.97
CA ILE A 61 9.17 -0.70 12.96
C ILE A 61 8.01 0.29 13.17
N ASP A 62 8.27 1.47 13.73
CA ASP A 62 7.29 2.55 13.92
C ASP A 62 7.20 3.51 12.74
N GLN A 63 7.91 3.24 11.64
CA GLN A 63 7.93 4.10 10.47
C GLN A 63 6.84 3.73 9.47
N LYS A 64 6.43 4.74 8.71
CA LYS A 64 5.42 4.66 7.66
C LYS A 64 5.83 3.74 6.50
N LEU A 65 7.13 3.69 6.19
CA LEU A 65 7.69 2.72 5.24
C LEU A 65 8.71 1.83 5.93
N ILE A 66 8.58 0.52 5.71
CA ILE A 66 9.50 -0.48 6.24
C ILE A 66 10.05 -1.34 5.10
N LEU A 67 11.37 -1.41 4.99
CA LEU A 67 12.10 -2.23 4.02
C LEU A 67 12.57 -3.53 4.66
N CYS A 68 12.16 -4.66 4.08
CA CYS A 68 12.42 -5.99 4.61
C CYS A 68 13.05 -6.94 3.58
N PRO A 69 13.93 -7.87 4.01
CA PRO A 69 14.47 -7.97 5.37
C PRO A 69 15.52 -6.87 5.65
N GLN A 70 16.11 -6.89 6.84
CA GLN A 70 17.16 -5.94 7.24
C GLN A 70 18.40 -5.98 6.31
N GLU A 71 18.60 -7.11 5.62
CA GLU A 71 19.70 -7.41 4.72
C GLU A 71 19.47 -6.86 3.29
N THR A 72 18.29 -6.29 3.00
CA THR A 72 18.01 -5.66 1.70
C THR A 72 18.83 -4.41 1.48
N GLU A 73 19.47 -4.26 0.33
CA GLU A 73 20.21 -3.04 -0.01
C GLU A 73 19.24 -1.87 -0.29
N VAL A 74 19.27 -0.82 0.56
CA VAL A 74 18.42 0.37 0.36
C VAL A 74 18.69 1.06 -0.98
N ARG A 75 19.92 0.97 -1.50
CA ARG A 75 20.29 1.57 -2.79
C ARG A 75 19.50 0.98 -3.95
N ASP A 76 19.14 -0.30 -3.86
CA ASP A 76 18.36 -0.97 -4.89
C ASP A 76 16.93 -0.40 -4.90
N LEU A 77 16.32 -0.22 -3.72
CA LEU A 77 15.01 0.43 -3.60
C LEU A 77 15.06 1.87 -4.13
N LEU A 78 16.08 2.63 -3.73
CA LEU A 78 16.26 4.00 -4.20
C LEU A 78 16.43 4.07 -5.73
N GLY A 79 17.07 3.05 -6.33
CA GLY A 79 17.24 2.94 -7.78
C GLY A 79 15.91 2.75 -8.52
N GLU A 80 14.96 2.03 -7.91
CA GLU A 80 13.59 1.88 -8.42
C GLU A 80 12.76 3.16 -8.24
N ILE A 81 12.93 3.89 -7.13
CA ILE A 81 12.25 5.18 -6.92
C ILE A 81 12.75 6.21 -7.92
N ARG A 82 14.07 6.36 -8.06
CA ARG A 82 14.71 7.21 -9.06
C ARG A 82 16.07 6.68 -9.49
N LYS A 83 16.24 6.56 -10.81
CA LYS A 83 17.49 6.12 -11.44
C LYS A 83 18.67 7.03 -11.14
N THR A 84 18.46 8.34 -11.07
CA THR A 84 19.51 9.31 -10.72
C THR A 84 19.41 9.69 -9.26
N GLN A 85 20.46 9.45 -8.49
CA GLN A 85 20.51 9.80 -7.08
C GLN A 85 21.50 10.94 -6.84
N ASP A 86 21.24 12.09 -7.49
CA ASP A 86 21.97 13.29 -7.11
C ASP A 86 21.55 13.77 -5.70
N PHE A 87 22.37 14.64 -5.12
CA PHE A 87 22.16 15.12 -3.76
C PHE A 87 20.79 15.77 -3.54
N LYS A 88 20.27 16.54 -4.51
CA LYS A 88 18.96 17.20 -4.38
C LYS A 88 17.82 16.17 -4.44
N GLN A 89 17.93 15.20 -5.32
CA GLN A 89 16.95 14.12 -5.44
C GLN A 89 16.91 13.26 -4.18
N LEU A 90 18.06 12.92 -3.61
CA LEU A 90 18.13 12.18 -2.35
C LEU A 90 17.54 12.96 -1.18
N ILE A 91 17.74 14.28 -1.11
CA ILE A 91 17.06 15.11 -0.10
C ILE A 91 15.54 15.05 -0.27
N SER A 92 15.04 15.12 -1.51
CA SER A 92 13.60 15.03 -1.79
C SER A 92 13.03 13.67 -1.39
N ILE A 93 13.75 12.58 -1.67
CA ILE A 93 13.33 11.22 -1.30
C ILE A 93 13.37 11.06 0.21
N TRP A 94 14.48 11.43 0.86
CA TRP A 94 14.61 11.38 2.33
C TRP A 94 13.50 12.18 3.01
N THR A 95 13.26 13.42 2.56
CA THR A 95 12.17 14.27 3.07
C THR A 95 10.82 13.57 2.95
N SER A 96 10.53 12.96 1.79
CA SER A 96 9.29 12.21 1.58
C SER A 96 9.20 11.03 2.54
N LEU A 97 10.23 10.18 2.62
CA LEU A 97 10.22 9.00 3.49
C LEU A 97 10.07 9.34 4.98
N GLU A 98 10.59 10.48 5.43
CA GLU A 98 10.49 10.93 6.82
C GLU A 98 9.10 11.43 7.23
N VAL A 99 8.32 11.97 6.29
CA VAL A 99 7.02 12.61 6.60
C VAL A 99 5.86 11.84 6.01
N ASN A 100 5.99 11.37 4.77
CA ASN A 100 4.99 10.61 4.06
C ASN A 100 5.61 9.85 2.85
N PRO A 101 5.75 8.52 2.94
CA PRO A 101 6.35 7.74 1.88
C PRO A 101 5.49 7.66 0.61
N GLU A 102 4.21 8.06 0.62
CA GLU A 102 3.33 8.05 -0.57
C GLU A 102 4.00 8.74 -1.76
N ALA A 103 4.60 9.92 -1.56
CA ALA A 103 5.25 10.66 -2.64
C ALA A 103 6.45 9.91 -3.25
N ALA A 104 7.21 9.18 -2.43
CA ALA A 104 8.33 8.36 -2.89
C ALA A 104 7.83 7.09 -3.58
N MET A 105 6.84 6.42 -2.99
CA MET A 105 6.26 5.20 -3.53
C MET A 105 5.54 5.41 -4.84
N LEU A 106 4.79 6.51 -5.00
CA LEU A 106 4.16 6.82 -6.27
C LEU A 106 5.17 7.08 -7.37
N GLN A 107 6.39 7.55 -7.08
CA GLN A 107 7.42 7.68 -8.13
C GLN A 107 7.89 6.32 -8.67
N MET A 108 7.85 5.27 -7.84
CA MET A 108 8.14 3.89 -8.22
C MET A 108 6.91 3.18 -8.83
N LEU A 109 5.74 3.33 -8.19
CA LEU A 109 4.49 2.70 -8.56
C LEU A 109 3.68 3.68 -9.43
N GLN A 110 3.72 3.50 -10.74
CA GLN A 110 3.06 4.39 -11.70
C GLN A 110 2.01 3.67 -12.56
N PRO A 111 0.89 4.34 -12.89
CA PRO A 111 -0.05 3.84 -13.89
C PRO A 111 0.57 3.83 -15.31
N PRO A 112 0.07 2.97 -16.22
CA PRO A 112 -1.00 1.98 -16.02
C PRO A 112 -0.51 0.67 -15.37
N MET A 113 0.78 0.57 -15.04
CA MET A 113 1.38 -0.66 -14.49
C MET A 113 0.98 -0.94 -13.04
N TRP A 114 0.54 0.07 -12.30
CA TRP A 114 0.08 -0.05 -10.93
C TRP A 114 -1.26 0.66 -10.75
N PRO A 115 -2.15 0.13 -9.89
CA PRO A 115 -3.48 0.68 -9.65
C PRO A 115 -3.38 1.75 -8.55
N VAL A 116 -2.62 2.80 -8.85
CA VAL A 116 -2.33 3.93 -7.94
C VAL A 116 -2.42 5.23 -8.74
N PRO A 117 -2.63 6.39 -8.10
CA PRO A 117 -2.71 7.66 -8.80
C PRO A 117 -1.42 7.98 -9.56
N LYS A 118 -1.54 8.59 -10.75
CA LYS A 118 -0.37 9.21 -11.37
C LYS A 118 0.17 10.33 -10.48
N TYR A 119 1.47 10.29 -10.18
CA TYR A 119 2.16 11.38 -9.49
C TYR A 119 2.63 12.45 -10.47
N TYR A 120 2.20 13.69 -10.26
CA TYR A 120 2.59 14.83 -11.09
C TYR A 120 3.76 15.61 -10.52
N GLY A 121 3.90 15.66 -9.19
CA GLY A 121 5.00 16.34 -8.54
C GLY A 121 4.69 16.75 -7.10
N ALA A 122 5.66 17.40 -6.47
CA ALA A 122 5.55 17.97 -5.14
C ALA A 122 6.02 19.42 -5.13
N CYS A 123 5.44 20.23 -4.24
CA CYS A 123 5.89 21.57 -3.94
C CYS A 123 5.70 21.85 -2.44
N GLY A 124 6.79 22.12 -1.72
CA GLY A 124 6.76 22.32 -0.28
C GLY A 124 6.19 21.10 0.44
N SER A 125 5.07 21.27 1.14
CA SER A 125 4.36 20.22 1.89
C SER A 125 3.23 19.54 1.12
N LEU A 126 3.10 19.84 -0.17
CA LEU A 126 1.99 19.39 -1.01
C LEU A 126 2.49 18.46 -2.12
N ILE A 127 1.68 17.46 -2.45
CA ILE A 127 1.82 16.64 -3.65
C ILE A 127 0.60 16.81 -4.55
N VAL A 128 0.81 16.69 -5.85
CA VAL A 128 -0.24 16.71 -6.86
C VAL A 128 -0.31 15.33 -7.50
N VAL A 129 -1.50 14.73 -7.45
CA VAL A 129 -1.76 13.39 -7.97
C VAL A 129 -3.02 13.35 -8.81
N GLU A 130 -3.18 12.29 -9.59
CA GLU A 130 -4.40 12.01 -10.34
C GLU A 130 -5.65 11.92 -9.48
N ASP A 131 -6.74 12.43 -10.03
CA ASP A 131 -8.09 12.16 -9.55
C ASP A 131 -8.55 10.80 -10.07
N CYS A 132 -8.53 9.79 -9.20
CA CYS A 132 -8.90 8.42 -9.53
C CYS A 132 -10.41 8.14 -9.54
N GLY A 133 -11.27 9.16 -9.35
CA GLY A 133 -12.72 8.99 -9.31
C GLY A 133 -13.31 9.02 -7.91
N ASP A 134 -14.48 8.40 -7.76
CA ASP A 134 -15.26 8.41 -6.52
C ASP A 134 -14.77 7.32 -5.55
N MET A 135 -15.05 7.46 -4.25
CA MET A 135 -14.57 6.50 -3.26
C MET A 135 -15.29 5.16 -3.39
N LEU A 136 -14.67 4.06 -2.98
CA LEU A 136 -15.30 2.72 -3.02
C LEU A 136 -16.61 2.69 -2.23
N SER A 137 -16.71 3.47 -1.15
CA SER A 137 -17.93 3.64 -0.35
C SER A 137 -19.11 4.19 -1.15
N ASP A 138 -18.88 5.02 -2.18
CA ASP A 138 -19.93 5.51 -3.08
C ASP A 138 -20.53 4.41 -3.99
N TYR A 139 -19.90 3.23 -4.00
CA TYR A 139 -20.34 2.06 -4.77
C TYR A 139 -21.10 1.01 -3.93
N TYR A 140 -21.27 1.23 -2.62
CA TYR A 140 -21.89 0.25 -1.72
C TYR A 140 -23.34 -0.10 -2.10
N ASP A 141 -24.13 0.89 -2.53
CA ASP A 141 -25.54 0.71 -2.92
C ASP A 141 -25.73 0.46 -4.43
N LYS A 142 -24.64 0.19 -5.16
CA LYS A 142 -24.71 -0.10 -6.60
C LYS A 142 -25.20 -1.53 -6.86
N SER A 143 -25.55 -1.80 -8.11
CA SER A 143 -26.01 -3.13 -8.53
C SER A 143 -24.98 -4.21 -8.17
N TYR A 144 -25.48 -5.40 -7.85
CA TYR A 144 -24.65 -6.56 -7.52
C TYR A 144 -23.54 -6.80 -8.56
N ASN A 145 -23.88 -6.79 -9.86
CA ASN A 145 -22.92 -7.02 -10.93
C ASN A 145 -21.80 -5.97 -10.95
N GLN A 146 -22.13 -4.70 -10.68
CA GLN A 146 -21.12 -3.64 -10.60
C GLN A 146 -20.18 -3.86 -9.41
N ARG A 147 -20.74 -4.18 -8.24
CA ARG A 147 -19.93 -4.51 -7.05
C ARG A 147 -19.06 -5.75 -7.28
N ALA A 148 -19.59 -6.79 -7.93
CA ALA A 148 -18.86 -8.01 -8.27
C ALA A 148 -17.64 -7.73 -9.18
N ARG A 149 -17.82 -6.94 -10.24
CA ARG A 149 -16.71 -6.54 -11.13
C ARG A 149 -15.64 -5.72 -10.42
N ILE A 150 -16.05 -4.79 -9.55
CA ILE A 150 -15.13 -4.02 -8.69
C ILE A 150 -14.37 -4.96 -7.75
N SER A 151 -15.06 -5.90 -7.08
CA SER A 151 -14.44 -6.90 -6.20
C SER A 151 -13.38 -7.76 -6.91
N ALA A 152 -13.65 -8.19 -8.15
CA ALA A 152 -12.65 -8.92 -8.94
C ALA A 152 -11.39 -8.05 -9.18
N LYS A 153 -11.56 -6.76 -9.48
CA LYS A 153 -10.45 -5.82 -9.67
C LYS A 153 -9.70 -5.51 -8.37
N LEU A 154 -10.38 -5.46 -7.22
CA LEU A 154 -9.75 -5.34 -5.89
C LEU A 154 -8.81 -6.51 -5.60
N LEU A 155 -9.27 -7.74 -5.85
CA LEU A 155 -8.45 -8.95 -5.66
C LEU A 155 -7.27 -8.98 -6.63
N ARG A 156 -7.48 -8.59 -7.90
CA ARG A 156 -6.38 -8.45 -8.88
C ARG A 156 -5.37 -7.39 -8.44
N MET A 157 -5.81 -6.27 -7.89
CA MET A 157 -4.94 -5.24 -7.32
C MET A 157 -4.09 -5.81 -6.17
N ALA A 158 -4.68 -6.56 -5.24
CA ALA A 158 -3.94 -7.23 -4.17
C ALA A 158 -2.88 -8.21 -4.71
N MET A 159 -3.24 -9.04 -5.69
CA MET A 159 -2.30 -9.96 -6.36
C MET A 159 -1.17 -9.20 -7.05
N MET A 160 -1.47 -8.08 -7.70
CA MET A 160 -0.46 -7.26 -8.38
C MET A 160 0.58 -6.72 -7.38
N PHE A 161 0.16 -6.17 -6.25
CA PHE A 161 1.07 -5.68 -5.21
C PHE A 161 1.94 -6.79 -4.60
N THR A 162 1.43 -8.01 -4.49
CA THR A 162 2.19 -9.15 -3.98
C THR A 162 3.19 -9.71 -5.01
N PHE A 163 2.81 -9.81 -6.29
CA PHE A 163 3.56 -10.61 -7.26
C PHE A 163 4.23 -9.84 -8.40
N ARG A 164 3.65 -8.72 -8.85
CA ARG A 164 3.97 -8.12 -10.16
C ARG A 164 5.41 -7.62 -10.26
N HIS A 165 5.95 -7.01 -9.21
CA HIS A 165 7.32 -6.48 -9.27
C HIS A 165 8.32 -7.63 -9.23
N ALA A 166 9.35 -7.59 -10.08
CA ALA A 166 10.31 -8.70 -10.17
C ALA A 166 11.02 -8.95 -8.83
N LYS A 167 11.44 -7.88 -8.15
CA LYS A 167 12.23 -7.95 -6.92
C LYS A 167 11.43 -7.78 -5.62
N TYR A 168 10.31 -7.05 -5.64
CA TYR A 168 9.67 -6.56 -4.43
C TYR A 168 8.23 -7.08 -4.33
N ALA A 169 7.73 -7.22 -3.10
CA ALA A 169 6.32 -7.33 -2.79
C ALA A 169 5.92 -6.15 -1.89
N PHE A 170 4.76 -5.56 -2.14
CA PHE A 170 4.27 -4.38 -1.42
C PHE A 170 3.08 -4.75 -0.57
N TYR A 171 3.15 -4.54 0.74
CA TYR A 171 2.04 -4.80 1.66
C TYR A 171 1.58 -3.51 2.32
N PHE A 172 0.32 -3.17 2.08
CA PHE A 172 -0.30 -1.96 2.63
C PHE A 172 -1.11 -2.33 3.87
N THR A 173 -0.94 -1.58 4.96
CA THR A 173 -1.61 -1.91 6.22
C THR A 173 -2.98 -1.23 6.37
N ASP A 174 -3.23 -0.17 5.62
CA ASP A 174 -4.48 0.60 5.66
C ASP A 174 -5.35 0.34 4.42
N PHE A 175 -5.64 -0.94 4.18
CA PHE A 175 -6.47 -1.35 3.06
C PHE A 175 -7.95 -1.28 3.48
N SER A 176 -8.57 -0.13 3.23
CA SER A 176 -9.96 0.14 3.61
C SER A 176 -10.75 0.77 2.45
N PRO A 177 -12.10 0.71 2.46
CA PRO A 177 -12.92 1.37 1.45
C PRO A 177 -12.65 2.87 1.26
N ASP A 178 -12.23 3.59 2.30
CA ASP A 178 -11.95 5.04 2.23
C ASP A 178 -10.60 5.36 1.56
N ASN A 179 -9.75 4.35 1.39
CA ASN A 179 -8.44 4.48 0.77
C ASN A 179 -8.41 3.94 -0.68
N ILE A 180 -9.58 3.62 -1.24
CA ILE A 180 -9.71 3.09 -2.59
C ILE A 180 -10.71 3.92 -3.37
N ALA A 181 -10.29 4.42 -4.52
CA ALA A 181 -11.15 5.11 -5.47
C ALA A 181 -11.49 4.19 -6.66
N VAL A 182 -12.60 4.51 -7.33
CA VAL A 182 -13.12 3.79 -8.48
C VAL A 182 -13.45 4.78 -9.60
N ASP A 183 -12.85 4.57 -10.77
CA ASP A 183 -13.07 5.41 -11.95
C ASP A 183 -14.39 5.09 -12.67
N SER A 184 -14.73 5.88 -13.70
CA SER A 184 -15.96 5.68 -14.49
C SER A 184 -16.02 4.34 -15.24
N ASN A 185 -14.89 3.64 -15.39
CA ASN A 185 -14.77 2.32 -16.01
C ASN A 185 -14.68 1.20 -14.95
N GLU A 186 -15.04 1.51 -13.70
CA GLU A 186 -15.00 0.61 -12.54
C GLU A 186 -13.57 0.15 -12.20
N ASN A 187 -12.52 0.84 -12.64
CA ASN A 187 -11.14 0.51 -12.27
C ASN A 187 -10.82 1.01 -10.88
N VAL A 188 -10.16 0.17 -10.10
CA VAL A 188 -9.79 0.48 -8.72
C VAL A 188 -8.42 1.14 -8.66
N CYS A 189 -8.27 2.09 -7.74
CA CYS A 189 -7.05 2.85 -7.49
C CYS A 189 -6.84 2.97 -5.98
N LEU A 190 -5.72 2.44 -5.46
CA LEU A 190 -5.31 2.63 -4.07
C LEU A 190 -4.77 4.05 -3.92
N VAL A 191 -5.52 4.91 -3.23
CA VAL A 191 -5.21 6.34 -3.12
C VAL A 191 -4.41 6.69 -1.88
N ASP A 192 -4.16 5.76 -0.97
CA ASP A 192 -3.34 5.98 0.23
C ASP A 192 -2.20 4.96 0.30
N LEU A 193 -0.96 5.44 0.22
CA LEU A 193 0.26 4.62 0.27
C LEU A 193 1.14 4.98 1.48
N GLU A 194 0.56 5.58 2.51
CA GLU A 194 1.32 6.04 3.68
C GLU A 194 1.94 4.92 4.49
N HIS A 195 1.28 3.77 4.62
CA HIS A 195 1.76 2.68 5.47
C HIS A 195 2.04 1.44 4.63
N ILE A 196 3.33 1.20 4.37
CA ILE A 196 3.77 0.19 3.41
C ILE A 196 4.99 -0.59 3.90
N TYR A 197 4.94 -1.91 3.69
CA TYR A 197 6.07 -2.81 3.83
C TYR A 197 6.54 -3.19 2.43
N VAL A 198 7.80 -2.94 2.15
CA VAL A 198 8.46 -3.33 0.91
C VAL A 198 9.35 -4.52 1.21
N VAL A 199 8.96 -5.69 0.72
CA VAL A 199 9.70 -6.94 0.93
C VAL A 199 10.52 -7.25 -0.31
N ASP A 200 11.84 -7.22 -0.21
CA ASP A 200 12.74 -7.80 -1.22
C ASP A 200 12.54 -9.31 -1.21
N LYS A 201 12.13 -9.89 -2.33
CA LYS A 201 11.87 -11.32 -2.46
C LYS A 201 13.15 -12.14 -2.55
N TYR A 202 14.26 -11.51 -2.95
CA TYR A 202 15.54 -12.16 -3.22
C TYR A 202 16.71 -11.40 -2.59
N PRO A 203 16.71 -11.21 -1.25
CA PRO A 203 17.80 -10.57 -0.55
C PRO A 203 19.07 -11.44 -0.63
N LYS A 204 20.24 -10.81 -0.42
CA LYS A 204 21.55 -11.50 -0.52
C LYS A 204 21.78 -12.53 0.58
N ASP A 205 21.20 -12.30 1.75
CA ASP A 205 21.33 -13.15 2.93
C ASP A 205 19.97 -13.30 3.63
N THR A 206 19.57 -14.56 3.87
CA THR A 206 18.34 -14.93 4.56
C THR A 206 18.62 -15.87 5.75
N SER A 207 19.88 -16.00 6.17
CA SER A 207 20.31 -16.95 7.20
C SER A 207 19.61 -16.72 8.55
N HIS A 208 19.20 -15.49 8.84
CA HIS A 208 18.45 -15.12 10.05
C HIS A 208 16.93 -15.37 9.95
N TYR A 209 16.40 -15.72 8.77
CA TYR A 209 14.96 -15.94 8.55
C TYR A 209 14.71 -17.38 8.07
N PRO A 210 14.55 -18.34 9.00
CA PRO A 210 14.38 -19.75 8.63
C PRO A 210 13.14 -20.00 7.76
N ASN A 211 12.12 -19.16 7.89
CA ASN A 211 10.88 -19.26 7.13
C ASN A 211 10.90 -18.46 5.83
N TRP A 212 12.06 -17.92 5.42
CA TRP A 212 12.12 -17.01 4.27
C TRP A 212 11.45 -17.58 3.04
N ASN A 213 11.71 -18.85 2.71
CA ASN A 213 11.17 -19.53 1.53
C ASN A 213 9.76 -20.12 1.71
N ILE A 214 9.13 -19.88 2.86
CA ILE A 214 7.75 -20.26 3.13
C ILE A 214 6.88 -19.04 2.82
N THR A 215 5.68 -19.26 2.27
CA THR A 215 4.69 -18.18 2.16
C THR A 215 4.03 -17.98 3.53
N TYR A 216 4.02 -16.75 4.02
CA TYR A 216 3.27 -16.40 5.22
C TYR A 216 1.77 -16.38 4.92
N SER A 217 1.02 -17.28 5.55
CA SER A 217 -0.45 -17.25 5.58
C SER A 217 -0.89 -16.37 6.75
N ALA A 218 -1.36 -15.16 6.42
CA ALA A 218 -1.85 -14.21 7.38
C ALA A 218 -3.07 -14.78 8.11
N SER A 219 -3.05 -14.65 9.44
CA SER A 219 -4.16 -15.04 10.30
C SER A 219 -4.81 -13.80 10.88
N HIS A 220 -6.13 -13.84 10.96
CA HIS A 220 -6.88 -12.88 11.75
C HIS A 220 -7.08 -13.45 13.16
N TYR A 221 -7.01 -12.60 14.18
CA TYR A 221 -7.38 -12.94 15.54
C TYR A 221 -8.45 -11.96 16.01
N ASN A 222 -9.33 -12.42 16.90
CA ASN A 222 -10.35 -11.56 17.50
C ASN A 222 -9.66 -10.48 18.35
N CYS A 223 -9.51 -9.29 17.77
CA CYS A 223 -9.09 -8.09 18.46
C CYS A 223 -10.13 -7.00 18.20
N GLN A 224 -10.42 -6.23 19.24
CA GLN A 224 -11.24 -5.03 19.11
C GLN A 224 -10.31 -3.92 18.59
N ASP A 225 -10.64 -3.37 17.41
CA ASP A 225 -9.96 -2.23 16.78
C ASP A 225 -8.47 -2.39 16.41
N CYS A 226 -7.97 -3.62 16.20
CA CYS A 226 -6.59 -3.81 15.70
C CYS A 226 -6.55 -4.02 14.19
N PHE A 227 -5.65 -3.29 13.51
CA PHE A 227 -5.23 -3.64 12.16
C PHE A 227 -4.50 -4.99 12.22
N LEU A 228 -4.99 -5.96 11.47
CA LEU A 228 -4.46 -7.32 11.46
C LEU A 228 -3.24 -7.39 10.55
N PHE A 229 -2.13 -6.95 11.09
CA PHE A 229 -0.85 -7.02 10.42
C PHE A 229 0.20 -7.52 11.40
N ARG A 230 1.05 -8.45 10.95
CA ARG A 230 2.17 -8.95 11.74
C ARG A 230 3.50 -8.54 11.07
N PRO A 231 4.10 -7.42 11.49
CA PRO A 231 5.33 -6.93 10.88
C PRO A 231 6.46 -7.95 10.87
N SER A 232 6.65 -8.65 11.97
CA SER A 232 7.69 -9.68 12.09
C SER A 232 7.49 -10.84 11.12
N GLU A 233 6.25 -11.24 10.88
CA GLU A 233 5.94 -12.33 9.94
C GLU A 233 6.18 -11.87 8.50
N ILE A 234 5.70 -10.69 8.13
CA ILE A 234 5.87 -10.17 6.77
C ILE A 234 7.34 -9.90 6.44
N CYS A 235 8.13 -9.47 7.43
CA CYS A 235 9.56 -9.23 7.25
C CYS A 235 10.44 -10.49 7.37
N SER A 236 9.87 -11.65 7.68
CA SER A 236 10.60 -12.92 7.78
C SER A 236 10.24 -13.94 6.68
N HIS A 237 9.42 -13.53 5.72
CA HIS A 237 8.99 -14.36 4.59
C HIS A 237 9.12 -13.57 3.27
N HIS A 238 9.46 -14.26 2.19
CA HIS A 238 9.55 -13.65 0.86
C HIS A 238 8.18 -13.24 0.29
N LEU A 239 7.10 -13.90 0.74
CA LEU A 239 5.73 -13.67 0.30
C LEU A 239 4.73 -13.81 1.44
N SER A 240 3.64 -13.05 1.36
CA SER A 240 2.49 -13.12 2.24
C SER A 240 1.19 -12.92 1.46
N ASP A 241 0.12 -13.56 1.92
CA ASP A 241 -1.24 -13.35 1.41
C ASP A 241 -1.99 -12.17 2.08
N GLN A 242 -1.28 -11.34 2.87
CA GLN A 242 -1.85 -10.24 3.65
C GLN A 242 -2.73 -9.30 2.84
N ASN A 243 -2.29 -8.84 1.65
CA ASN A 243 -3.10 -7.94 0.81
C ASN A 243 -4.46 -8.55 0.43
N ILE A 244 -4.50 -9.87 0.22
CA ILE A 244 -5.71 -10.59 -0.17
C ILE A 244 -6.60 -10.79 1.05
N LEU A 245 -6.01 -11.15 2.20
CA LEU A 245 -6.75 -11.20 3.46
C LEU A 245 -7.40 -9.85 3.74
N SER A 246 -6.68 -8.74 3.52
CA SER A 246 -7.22 -7.40 3.71
C SER A 246 -8.41 -7.11 2.79
N VAL A 247 -8.35 -7.46 1.49
CA VAL A 247 -9.53 -7.33 0.60
C VAL A 247 -10.68 -8.21 1.09
N CYS A 248 -10.42 -9.49 1.35
CA CYS A 248 -11.47 -10.44 1.72
C CYS A 248 -12.12 -10.08 3.05
N ARG A 249 -11.35 -9.66 4.05
CA ARG A 249 -11.85 -9.36 5.41
C ARG A 249 -12.35 -7.93 5.57
N GLU A 250 -11.58 -6.93 5.11
CA GLU A 250 -11.88 -5.51 5.39
C GLU A 250 -12.86 -4.91 4.37
N ILE A 251 -13.12 -5.58 3.25
CA ILE A 251 -14.02 -5.08 2.21
C ILE A 251 -15.13 -6.08 1.91
N LEU A 252 -14.80 -7.33 1.54
CA LEU A 252 -15.79 -8.26 1.00
C LEU A 252 -16.64 -8.93 2.08
N PHE A 253 -16.05 -9.25 3.23
CA PHE A 253 -16.71 -9.97 4.32
C PHE A 253 -17.36 -9.02 5.33
N THR A 254 -18.26 -9.56 6.15
CA THR A 254 -19.06 -8.84 7.17
C THR A 254 -18.25 -8.30 8.35
N SER A 255 -16.92 -8.48 8.35
CA SER A 255 -16.01 -7.94 9.36
C SER A 255 -15.58 -6.50 9.12
N SER A 256 -15.91 -5.91 7.97
CA SER A 256 -15.55 -4.52 7.67
C SER A 256 -16.26 -3.53 8.60
N VAL A 257 -15.49 -2.58 9.13
CA VAL A 257 -16.04 -1.49 9.97
C VAL A 257 -16.92 -0.53 9.15
N ILE A 258 -16.54 -0.30 7.89
CA ILE A 258 -17.25 0.60 6.97
C ILE A 258 -18.40 -0.14 6.28
N PHE A 259 -18.14 -1.34 5.76
CA PHE A 259 -19.15 -2.19 5.12
C PHE A 259 -19.62 -3.31 6.05
N LYS A 260 -20.48 -2.99 7.02
CA LYS A 260 -20.90 -3.95 8.06
C LYS A 260 -21.44 -5.28 7.53
N GLU A 261 -22.11 -5.28 6.38
CA GLU A 261 -22.63 -6.50 5.74
C GLU A 261 -21.68 -7.07 4.67
N GLY A 262 -20.50 -6.48 4.50
CA GLY A 262 -19.58 -6.74 3.40
C GLY A 262 -19.99 -6.03 2.12
N PHE A 263 -19.03 -5.80 1.22
CA PHE A 263 -19.29 -5.16 -0.07
C PHE A 263 -20.13 -6.03 -1.01
N LEU A 264 -20.19 -7.34 -0.79
CA LEU A 264 -20.99 -8.30 -1.55
C LEU A 264 -22.11 -8.92 -0.69
N TYR A 265 -22.81 -8.08 0.09
CA TYR A 265 -23.79 -8.49 1.12
C TYR A 265 -24.96 -9.34 0.60
N ASP A 266 -25.34 -9.18 -0.66
CA ASP A 266 -26.42 -9.88 -1.35
C ASP A 266 -25.90 -10.94 -2.34
N SER A 267 -24.68 -11.44 -2.12
CA SER A 267 -24.06 -12.44 -2.99
C SER A 267 -24.79 -13.80 -2.98
N PRO A 268 -24.81 -14.50 -4.12
CA PRO A 268 -25.17 -15.91 -4.18
C PRO A 268 -24.36 -16.77 -3.20
N ALA A 269 -24.95 -17.87 -2.75
CA ALA A 269 -24.38 -18.70 -1.69
C ALA A 269 -22.98 -19.25 -2.01
N ASP A 270 -22.72 -19.63 -3.26
CA ASP A 270 -21.41 -20.10 -3.70
C ASP A 270 -20.32 -19.03 -3.56
N ILE A 271 -20.63 -17.79 -3.89
CA ILE A 271 -19.71 -16.64 -3.74
C ILE A 271 -19.52 -16.30 -2.27
N PHE A 272 -20.58 -16.32 -1.47
CA PHE A 272 -20.49 -16.12 -0.02
C PHE A 272 -19.51 -17.11 0.62
N TRP A 273 -19.63 -18.41 0.29
CA TRP A 273 -18.72 -19.44 0.81
C TRP A 273 -17.29 -19.27 0.32
N LEU A 274 -17.06 -18.85 -0.93
CA LEU A 274 -15.71 -18.53 -1.42
C LEU A 274 -15.10 -17.32 -0.67
N ILE A 275 -15.89 -16.30 -0.33
CA ILE A 275 -15.42 -15.17 0.48
C ILE A 275 -15.09 -15.66 1.89
N TYR A 276 -15.95 -16.49 2.48
CA TYR A 276 -15.71 -17.09 3.80
C TYR A 276 -14.40 -17.89 3.83
N ASP A 277 -14.15 -18.74 2.83
CA ASP A 277 -12.91 -19.51 2.71
C ASP A 277 -11.71 -18.59 2.43
N CYS A 278 -11.92 -17.49 1.71
CA CYS A 278 -10.90 -16.47 1.52
C CYS A 278 -10.53 -15.75 2.81
N VAL A 279 -11.38 -15.74 3.85
CA VAL A 279 -11.04 -15.24 5.19
C VAL A 279 -10.49 -16.37 6.07
N ASN A 280 -11.06 -17.57 5.95
CA ASN A 280 -10.82 -18.75 6.79
C ASN A 280 -10.22 -19.89 5.97
N VAL A 281 -8.97 -19.74 5.54
CA VAL A 281 -8.30 -20.73 4.68
C VAL A 281 -8.21 -22.08 5.37
N SER A 282 -8.72 -23.12 4.70
CA SER A 282 -8.63 -24.50 5.18
C SER A 282 -7.20 -25.05 5.12
N PRO A 283 -6.83 -26.00 5.99
CA PRO A 283 -5.52 -26.65 5.95
C PRO A 283 -5.21 -27.24 4.56
N GLY A 284 -4.05 -26.92 4.00
CA GLY A 284 -3.60 -27.41 2.69
C GLY A 284 -4.05 -26.57 1.49
N GLU A 285 -4.89 -25.55 1.69
CA GLU A 285 -5.25 -24.56 0.68
C GLU A 285 -4.43 -23.26 0.84
N THR A 286 -4.40 -22.43 -0.21
CA THR A 286 -3.79 -21.10 -0.16
C THR A 286 -4.82 -20.04 -0.50
N ARG A 287 -4.74 -18.89 0.17
CA ARG A 287 -5.62 -17.75 -0.15
C ARG A 287 -5.40 -17.24 -1.58
N PHE A 288 -4.20 -17.40 -2.13
CA PHE A 288 -3.90 -17.11 -3.53
C PHE A 288 -4.82 -17.89 -4.49
N LYS A 289 -4.93 -19.20 -4.30
CA LYS A 289 -5.80 -20.06 -5.11
C LYS A 289 -7.27 -19.71 -4.93
N ILE A 290 -7.71 -19.46 -3.71
CA ILE A 290 -9.10 -19.06 -3.42
C ILE A 290 -9.41 -17.71 -4.07
N ALA A 291 -8.49 -16.74 -4.01
CA ALA A 291 -8.65 -15.44 -4.65
C ALA A 291 -8.76 -15.56 -6.17
N GLU A 292 -7.96 -16.41 -6.82
CA GLU A 292 -8.08 -16.67 -8.26
C GLU A 292 -9.44 -17.27 -8.64
N GLN A 293 -9.95 -18.19 -7.83
CA GLN A 293 -11.30 -18.75 -8.01
C GLN A 293 -12.38 -17.69 -7.84
N LEU A 294 -12.25 -16.84 -6.83
CA LEU A 294 -13.19 -15.74 -6.55
C LEU A 294 -13.17 -14.71 -7.69
N ILE A 295 -12.00 -14.30 -8.17
CA ILE A 295 -11.82 -13.42 -9.35
C ILE A 295 -12.56 -14.02 -10.56
N THR A 296 -12.26 -15.27 -10.90
CA THR A 296 -12.85 -15.96 -12.07
C THR A 296 -14.36 -16.10 -11.97
N THR A 297 -14.88 -16.26 -10.75
CA THR A 297 -16.33 -16.39 -10.50
C THR A 297 -17.04 -15.06 -10.61
N LEU A 298 -16.47 -14.00 -10.04
CA LEU A 298 -17.04 -12.64 -10.06
C LEU A 298 -17.04 -12.04 -11.47
N GLU A 299 -16.10 -12.40 -12.33
CA GLU A 299 -16.01 -11.91 -13.72
C GLU A 299 -17.07 -12.45 -14.66
N LYS A 300 -17.91 -13.38 -14.20
CA LYS A 300 -19.05 -13.90 -14.97
C LYS A 300 -20.29 -12.99 -14.92
N TYR A 301 -20.25 -11.92 -14.11
CA TYR A 301 -21.36 -10.97 -13.88
C TYR A 301 -21.12 -9.60 -14.53
#